data_AF-A0A1H0CD15-F1
#
_entry.id   AF-A0A1H0CD15-F1
#
_cell.length_a   1.000
_cell.length_b   1.000
_cell.length_c   1.000
_cell.angle_alpha   90.00
_cell.angle_beta   90.00
_cell.angle_gamma   90.00
#
_symmetry.space_group_name_H-M   'P 1'
#
loop_
_entity.id
_entity.type
_entity.pdbx_description
1 polymer ?
#
loop_
_entity_poly.entity_id
_entity_poly.type
_entity_poly.pdbx_seq_one_letter_code
_entity_poly.pdbx_strand_id
1 'polypeptide(L)'
;MAEESWHAARLIPTSGISGADEQERRATSALLAVMSVVREFGRAVVQPFGAPAGRVETFIEVPFQSGEKKFIPDGLVRVTRGSRTWTALVEVKAGNNALQAEQLDAYLDVAREQGFDALLTISNEIPAVPGQHPTTVDKRRLRKVALHHISWSQLLCEAVMQKEHRGVADPEQAWILGELIRYLEHPRSGAMMFDDMGSSWVPAREAVAAGTLRAADSAASEVALRFDALVRFACLQLGRQLGTEVTPSLTRKEIADPALRTQTQAAQLASNGVLTGAIRIPDTVGPLHVTADLRAGQVICHLDVDAPREGRPTTRVNWLVRQLKSAPETVRVESFLLHSRGQGAAELLREVRLRPESMVVDAKRDLRSFRIAQSFPMGAKRGSGRGAFIDSVLSAINEFYEGVVQNLKPWAAHPPRIRHEESFAPPAEVPVALVSTAPSSQDGADVVPPDGAEAAPPQFPVAGAL
;
A
#
# COMPACT_ATOMS: atom_id res chain seq x y z
N MET A 1 -28.13 1.12 -33.32
CA MET A 1 -27.35 1.68 -34.45
C MET A 1 -26.29 0.68 -34.82
N ALA A 2 -26.01 0.46 -36.11
CA ALA A 2 -25.03 -0.53 -36.53
C ALA A 2 -23.61 -0.12 -36.06
N GLU A 3 -22.84 -1.08 -35.55
CA GLU A 3 -21.44 -0.93 -35.10
C GLU A 3 -20.50 -0.43 -36.23
N GLU A 4 -20.98 -0.42 -37.48
CA GLU A 4 -20.25 -0.02 -38.69
C GLU A 4 -19.67 1.41 -38.65
N SER A 5 -20.07 2.26 -37.69
CA SER A 5 -19.58 3.64 -37.55
C SER A 5 -18.52 3.83 -36.46
N TRP A 6 -18.12 2.80 -35.71
CA TRP A 6 -17.18 2.94 -34.61
C TRP A 6 -15.72 2.88 -35.09
N HIS A 7 -14.91 3.84 -34.67
CA HIS A 7 -13.50 3.87 -34.99
C HIS A 7 -12.67 3.17 -33.92
N ALA A 8 -11.86 2.19 -34.32
CA ALA A 8 -10.92 1.54 -33.41
C ALA A 8 -9.91 2.57 -32.86
N ALA A 9 -9.57 2.42 -31.57
CA ALA A 9 -8.55 3.25 -30.93
C ALA A 9 -7.18 3.08 -31.63
N ARG A 10 -6.40 4.16 -31.69
CA ARG A 10 -5.10 4.20 -32.40
C ARG A 10 -3.97 4.56 -31.46
N LEU A 11 -2.85 3.85 -31.59
CA LEU A 11 -1.62 4.16 -30.84
C LEU A 11 -1.06 5.53 -31.23
N ILE A 12 -1.18 5.89 -32.51
CA ILE A 12 -0.81 7.20 -33.06
C ILE A 12 -2.09 7.87 -33.58
N PRO A 13 -2.77 8.68 -32.74
CA PRO A 13 -3.97 9.40 -33.14
C PRO A 13 -3.65 10.58 -34.07
N THR A 14 -4.61 10.94 -34.93
CA THR A 14 -4.50 12.07 -35.87
C THR A 14 -5.10 13.38 -35.34
N SER A 15 -5.55 13.39 -34.09
CA SER A 15 -5.94 14.62 -33.39
C SER A 15 -4.77 15.61 -33.35
N GLY A 16 -5.06 16.91 -33.32
CA GLY A 16 -4.03 17.94 -33.25
C GLY A 16 -3.09 17.79 -32.03
N ILE A 17 -2.02 18.58 -32.00
CA ILE A 17 -0.96 18.52 -30.97
C ILE A 17 -1.06 19.60 -29.89
N SER A 18 -2.06 20.50 -29.96
CA SER A 18 -2.15 21.74 -29.17
C SER A 18 -3.52 21.93 -28.52
N GLY A 19 -3.57 21.88 -27.19
CA GLY A 19 -4.80 22.14 -26.41
C GLY A 19 -5.14 20.99 -25.45
N ALA A 20 -5.90 21.30 -24.40
CA ALA A 20 -6.30 20.34 -23.36
C ALA A 20 -7.22 19.24 -23.94
N ASP A 21 -8.22 19.62 -24.75
CA ASP A 21 -9.14 18.68 -25.38
C ASP A 21 -8.42 17.72 -26.36
N GLU A 22 -7.44 18.22 -27.10
CA GLU A 22 -6.63 17.39 -27.99
C GLU A 22 -5.70 16.47 -27.20
N GLN A 23 -5.14 16.93 -26.08
CA GLN A 23 -4.33 16.12 -25.18
C GLN A 23 -5.15 14.98 -24.57
N GLU A 24 -6.38 15.26 -24.16
CA GLU A 24 -7.35 14.28 -23.66
C GLU A 24 -7.62 13.21 -24.72
N ARG A 25 -7.99 13.60 -25.95
CA ARG A 25 -8.20 12.65 -27.06
C ARG A 25 -6.98 11.81 -27.38
N ARG A 26 -5.78 12.41 -27.38
CA ARG A 26 -4.53 11.67 -27.62
C ARG A 26 -4.28 10.63 -26.53
N ALA A 27 -4.42 11.02 -25.27
CA ALA A 27 -4.23 10.13 -24.12
C ALA A 27 -5.25 8.99 -24.11
N THR A 28 -6.53 9.29 -24.37
CA THR A 28 -7.59 8.29 -24.47
C THR A 28 -7.32 7.28 -25.58
N SER A 29 -7.01 7.76 -26.79
CA SER A 29 -6.75 6.87 -27.94
C SER A 29 -5.53 5.98 -27.70
N ALA A 30 -4.42 6.55 -27.19
CA ALA A 30 -3.22 5.78 -26.90
C ALA A 30 -3.45 4.73 -25.81
N LEU A 31 -4.10 5.09 -24.70
CA LEU A 31 -4.46 4.17 -23.63
C LEU A 31 -5.31 3.01 -24.15
N LEU A 32 -6.41 3.33 -24.84
CA LEU A 32 -7.36 2.34 -25.34
C LEU A 32 -6.70 1.40 -26.35
N ALA A 33 -5.90 1.94 -27.28
CA ALA A 33 -5.16 1.14 -28.24
C ALA A 33 -4.24 0.14 -27.53
N VAL A 34 -3.47 0.58 -26.54
CA VAL A 34 -2.56 -0.28 -25.76
C VAL A 34 -3.33 -1.31 -24.95
N MET A 35 -4.49 -0.97 -24.38
CA MET A 35 -5.36 -1.94 -23.70
C MET A 35 -5.84 -3.05 -24.64
N SER A 36 -6.12 -2.74 -25.91
CA SER A 36 -6.54 -3.76 -26.90
C SER A 36 -5.39 -4.65 -27.39
N VAL A 37 -4.16 -4.10 -27.46
CA VAL A 37 -2.98 -4.78 -27.99
C VAL A 37 -2.26 -5.60 -26.91
N VAL A 38 -2.07 -5.03 -25.72
CA VAL A 38 -1.35 -5.64 -24.60
C VAL A 38 -2.35 -6.39 -23.73
N ARG A 39 -2.54 -7.68 -24.03
CA ARG A 39 -3.64 -8.49 -23.47
C ARG A 39 -3.63 -8.53 -21.94
N GLU A 40 -2.46 -8.72 -21.34
CA GLU A 40 -2.30 -8.81 -19.88
C GLU A 40 -2.68 -7.49 -19.21
N PHE A 41 -2.24 -6.35 -19.76
CA PHE A 41 -2.57 -5.02 -19.25
C PHE A 41 -4.05 -4.69 -19.44
N GLY A 42 -4.58 -4.86 -20.66
CA GLY A 42 -6.00 -4.63 -20.95
C GLY A 42 -6.91 -5.40 -20.00
N ARG A 43 -6.60 -6.69 -19.77
CA ARG A 43 -7.30 -7.52 -18.79
C ARG A 43 -7.16 -6.97 -17.37
N ALA A 44 -5.97 -6.61 -16.94
CA ALA A 44 -5.74 -6.14 -15.57
C ALA A 44 -6.47 -4.84 -15.26
N VAL A 45 -6.67 -3.97 -16.26
CA VAL A 45 -7.47 -2.74 -16.13
C VAL A 45 -8.97 -3.03 -15.99
N VAL A 46 -9.54 -3.92 -16.81
CA VAL A 46 -11.01 -4.12 -16.88
C VAL A 46 -11.55 -5.19 -15.93
N GLN A 47 -10.72 -6.16 -15.54
CA GLN A 47 -11.12 -7.27 -14.66
C GLN A 47 -11.67 -6.79 -13.29
N PRO A 48 -11.08 -5.79 -12.61
CA PRO A 48 -11.63 -5.24 -11.36
C PRO A 48 -13.05 -4.70 -11.49
N PHE A 49 -13.49 -4.36 -12.71
CA PHE A 49 -14.81 -3.81 -13.01
C PHE A 49 -15.82 -4.87 -13.51
N GLY A 50 -15.48 -6.16 -13.38
CA GLY A 50 -16.40 -7.27 -13.67
C GLY A 50 -16.34 -7.80 -15.11
N ALA A 51 -15.42 -7.30 -15.93
CA ALA A 51 -15.19 -7.82 -17.27
C ALA A 51 -14.62 -9.25 -17.23
N PRO A 52 -15.00 -10.14 -18.17
CA PRO A 52 -14.44 -11.48 -18.25
C PRO A 52 -12.98 -11.45 -18.74
N ALA A 53 -12.24 -12.53 -18.49
CA ALA A 53 -10.89 -12.72 -19.07
C ALA A 53 -11.00 -13.07 -20.58
N GLY A 54 -11.33 -12.08 -21.40
CA GLY A 54 -11.63 -12.22 -22.83
C GLY A 54 -10.76 -11.34 -23.73
N ARG A 55 -11.09 -11.32 -25.03
CA ARG A 55 -10.49 -10.40 -26.00
C ARG A 55 -11.02 -8.99 -25.75
N VAL A 56 -10.11 -8.03 -25.57
CA VAL A 56 -10.42 -6.61 -25.37
C VAL A 56 -10.42 -5.91 -26.71
N GLU A 57 -11.50 -5.21 -27.02
CA GLU A 57 -11.65 -4.33 -28.16
C GLU A 57 -11.96 -2.92 -27.66
N THR A 58 -11.39 -1.91 -28.30
CA THR A 58 -11.56 -0.52 -27.85
C THR A 58 -11.80 0.41 -29.02
N PHE A 59 -12.70 1.36 -28.81
CA PHE A 59 -13.14 2.33 -29.81
C PHE A 59 -13.08 3.74 -29.23
N ILE A 60 -12.96 4.74 -30.09
CA ILE A 60 -12.87 6.16 -29.74
C ILE A 60 -14.03 6.95 -30.35
N GLU A 61 -14.43 8.03 -29.68
CA GLU A 61 -15.42 9.02 -30.15
C GLU A 61 -16.72 8.37 -30.67
N VAL A 62 -17.37 7.58 -29.82
CA VAL A 62 -18.45 6.67 -30.24
C VAL A 62 -19.82 7.39 -30.23
N PRO A 63 -20.47 7.67 -31.37
CA PRO A 63 -21.67 8.49 -31.38
C PRO A 63 -22.94 7.68 -31.01
N PHE A 64 -23.74 8.25 -30.10
CA PHE A 64 -25.06 7.75 -29.72
C PHE A 64 -26.14 8.81 -29.90
N GLN A 65 -27.37 8.38 -30.15
CA GLN A 65 -28.57 9.21 -30.17
C GLN A 65 -29.45 8.77 -29.00
N SER A 66 -29.87 9.73 -28.17
CA SER A 66 -30.81 9.51 -27.09
C SER A 66 -31.82 10.67 -27.11
N GLY A 67 -33.05 10.37 -27.54
CA GLY A 67 -34.03 11.38 -27.93
C GLY A 67 -33.54 12.19 -29.14
N GLU A 68 -33.64 13.53 -29.05
CA GLU A 68 -33.18 14.46 -30.10
C GLU A 68 -31.70 14.86 -29.97
N LYS A 69 -31.01 14.42 -28.91
CA LYS A 69 -29.63 14.81 -28.62
C LYS A 69 -28.63 13.74 -29.07
N LYS A 70 -27.50 14.20 -29.60
CA LYS A 70 -26.33 13.37 -29.90
C LYS A 70 -25.34 13.43 -28.75
N PHE A 71 -24.86 12.26 -28.34
CA PHE A 71 -23.89 12.06 -27.28
C PHE A 71 -22.66 11.35 -27.85
N ILE A 72 -21.45 11.77 -27.49
CA ILE A 72 -20.20 11.21 -28.01
C ILE A 72 -19.25 10.98 -26.82
N PRO A 73 -19.35 9.84 -26.12
CA PRO A 73 -18.35 9.43 -25.15
C PRO A 73 -16.97 9.31 -25.81
N ASP A 74 -15.92 9.58 -25.03
CA ASP A 74 -14.54 9.56 -25.52
C ASP A 74 -14.10 8.18 -26.02
N GLY A 75 -14.67 7.10 -25.47
CA GLY A 75 -14.44 5.77 -25.97
C GLY A 75 -15.43 4.70 -25.52
N LEU A 76 -15.17 3.48 -25.96
CA LEU A 76 -15.91 2.28 -25.60
C LEU A 76 -14.94 1.10 -25.48
N VAL A 77 -15.10 0.30 -24.44
CA VAL A 77 -14.35 -0.95 -24.23
C VAL A 77 -15.33 -2.11 -24.28
N ARG A 78 -15.01 -3.12 -25.10
CA ARG A 78 -15.78 -4.36 -25.22
C ARG A 78 -14.88 -5.54 -24.94
N VAL A 79 -15.32 -6.44 -24.06
CA VAL A 79 -14.56 -7.62 -23.66
C VAL A 79 -15.40 -8.86 -23.89
N THR A 80 -14.96 -9.72 -24.80
CA THR A 80 -15.71 -10.93 -25.19
C THR A 80 -14.96 -12.20 -24.80
N ARG A 81 -15.66 -13.11 -24.12
CA ARG A 81 -15.16 -14.46 -23.80
C ARG A 81 -16.29 -15.48 -24.01
N GLY A 82 -16.16 -16.30 -25.06
CA GLY A 82 -17.21 -17.24 -25.44
C GLY A 82 -18.51 -16.50 -25.77
N SER A 83 -19.62 -16.85 -25.12
CA SER A 83 -20.92 -16.18 -25.28
C SER A 83 -21.10 -14.93 -24.42
N ARG A 84 -20.18 -14.64 -23.50
CA ARG A 84 -20.28 -13.47 -22.61
C ARG A 84 -19.55 -12.27 -23.21
N THR A 85 -20.25 -11.16 -23.33
CA THR A 85 -19.69 -9.85 -23.66
C THR A 85 -19.94 -8.90 -22.49
N TRP A 86 -18.92 -8.13 -22.14
CA TRP A 86 -19.01 -7.01 -21.21
C TRP A 86 -18.63 -5.73 -21.96
N THR A 87 -19.45 -4.69 -21.87
CA THR A 87 -19.26 -3.43 -22.60
C THR A 87 -19.33 -2.25 -21.64
N ALA A 88 -18.36 -1.33 -21.75
CA ALA A 88 -18.33 -0.10 -20.99
C ALA A 88 -18.12 1.12 -21.88
N LEU A 89 -18.90 2.17 -21.65
CA LEU A 89 -18.56 3.51 -22.14
C LEU A 89 -17.38 4.06 -21.35
N VAL A 90 -16.56 4.88 -22.00
CA VAL A 90 -15.41 5.53 -21.39
C VAL A 90 -15.55 7.04 -21.53
N GLU A 91 -15.41 7.75 -20.41
CA GLU A 91 -15.28 9.19 -20.36
C GLU A 91 -13.96 9.55 -19.68
N VAL A 92 -13.22 10.48 -20.27
CA VAL A 92 -11.88 10.82 -19.83
C VAL A 92 -11.79 12.31 -19.54
N LYS A 93 -11.00 12.67 -18.53
CA LYS A 93 -10.58 14.04 -18.25
C LYS A 93 -9.08 14.10 -18.06
N ALA A 94 -8.41 15.00 -18.76
CA ALA A 94 -6.98 15.26 -18.58
C ALA A 94 -6.74 16.61 -17.89
N GLY A 95 -5.56 16.78 -17.29
CA GLY A 95 -5.18 18.01 -16.61
C GLY A 95 -6.09 18.34 -15.43
N ASN A 96 -6.57 19.58 -15.38
CA ASN A 96 -7.40 20.11 -14.28
C ASN A 96 -8.90 20.05 -14.55
N ASN A 97 -9.32 19.40 -15.65
CA ASN A 97 -10.73 19.24 -15.97
C ASN A 97 -11.38 18.24 -15.02
N ALA A 98 -12.56 18.60 -14.50
CA ALA A 98 -13.34 17.75 -13.59
C ALA A 98 -14.46 17.02 -14.34
N LEU A 99 -14.82 15.85 -13.83
CA LEU A 99 -15.95 15.07 -14.31
C LEU A 99 -17.28 15.76 -13.94
N GLN A 100 -18.15 15.98 -14.93
CA GLN A 100 -19.42 16.70 -14.76
C GLN A 100 -20.60 15.75 -14.53
N ALA A 101 -21.39 15.99 -13.49
CA ALA A 101 -22.50 15.11 -13.11
C ALA A 101 -23.53 14.97 -14.23
N GLU A 102 -23.88 16.06 -14.89
CA GLU A 102 -24.86 16.08 -15.99
C GLU A 102 -24.41 15.24 -17.18
N GLN A 103 -23.11 15.27 -17.49
CA GLN A 103 -22.52 14.49 -18.58
C GLN A 103 -22.52 12.99 -18.23
N LEU A 104 -22.12 12.64 -17.02
CA LEU A 104 -22.13 11.25 -16.55
C LEU A 104 -23.55 10.68 -16.50
N ASP A 105 -24.50 11.45 -15.98
CA ASP A 105 -25.90 11.09 -15.94
C ASP A 105 -26.44 10.80 -17.35
N ALA A 106 -26.10 11.63 -18.34
CA ALA A 106 -26.48 11.40 -19.73
C ALA A 106 -25.87 10.12 -20.32
N TYR A 107 -24.58 9.85 -20.06
CA TYR A 107 -23.95 8.63 -20.55
C TYR A 107 -24.42 7.36 -19.84
N LEU A 108 -24.83 7.45 -18.57
CA LEU A 108 -25.51 6.36 -17.88
C LEU A 108 -26.86 6.03 -18.52
N ASP A 109 -27.61 7.03 -18.96
CA ASP A 109 -28.86 6.81 -19.72
C ASP A 109 -28.56 6.13 -21.07
N VAL A 110 -27.57 6.61 -21.81
CA VAL A 110 -27.13 6.00 -23.08
C VAL A 110 -26.71 4.54 -22.86
N ALA A 111 -25.85 4.27 -21.88
CA ALA A 111 -25.40 2.92 -21.57
C ALA A 111 -26.58 1.99 -21.23
N ARG A 112 -27.57 2.48 -20.49
CA ARG A 112 -28.78 1.74 -20.14
C ARG A 112 -29.63 1.41 -21.36
N GLU A 113 -29.80 2.37 -22.27
CA GLU A 113 -30.56 2.19 -23.52
C GLU A 113 -29.88 1.20 -24.47
N GLN A 114 -28.55 1.21 -24.54
CA GLN A 114 -27.78 0.27 -25.36
C GLN A 114 -27.57 -1.10 -24.70
N GLY A 115 -27.93 -1.26 -23.41
CA GLY A 115 -27.73 -2.50 -22.67
C GLY A 115 -26.28 -2.78 -22.30
N PHE A 116 -25.46 -1.74 -22.13
CA PHE A 116 -24.08 -1.84 -21.69
C PHE A 116 -23.97 -2.05 -20.18
N ASP A 117 -22.88 -2.67 -19.74
CA ASP A 117 -22.66 -3.07 -18.36
C ASP A 117 -22.20 -1.90 -17.48
N ALA A 118 -21.41 -0.97 -18.03
CA ALA A 118 -20.78 0.07 -17.23
C ALA A 118 -20.51 1.41 -17.95
N LEU A 119 -20.27 2.44 -17.15
CA LEU A 119 -19.58 3.68 -17.51
C LEU A 119 -18.28 3.74 -16.69
N LEU A 120 -17.15 3.80 -17.37
CA LEU A 120 -15.82 3.94 -16.78
C LEU A 120 -15.31 5.36 -16.98
N THR A 121 -15.07 6.08 -15.88
CA THR A 121 -14.48 7.41 -15.93
C THR A 121 -12.98 7.36 -15.62
N ILE A 122 -12.19 8.19 -16.31
CA ILE A 122 -10.75 8.30 -16.12
C ILE A 122 -10.39 9.78 -15.90
N SER A 123 -9.81 10.14 -14.76
CA SER A 123 -9.36 11.53 -14.52
C SER A 123 -8.17 11.60 -13.56
N ASN A 124 -7.68 12.81 -13.26
CA ASN A 124 -6.67 13.02 -12.21
C ASN A 124 -7.27 13.05 -10.80
N GLU A 125 -8.59 12.90 -10.67
CA GLU A 125 -9.23 12.84 -9.36
C GLU A 125 -8.91 11.51 -8.69
N ILE A 126 -8.46 11.55 -7.44
CA ILE A 126 -8.12 10.37 -6.66
C ILE A 126 -9.12 10.30 -5.52
N PRO A 127 -10.14 9.43 -5.60
CA PRO A 127 -11.07 9.22 -4.50
C PRO A 127 -10.32 8.77 -3.24
N ALA A 128 -10.67 9.34 -2.09
CA ALA A 128 -10.08 9.02 -0.80
C ALA A 128 -10.23 7.52 -0.46
N VAL A 129 -11.37 6.93 -0.80
CA VAL A 129 -11.69 5.52 -0.53
C VAL A 129 -11.81 4.75 -1.85
N PRO A 130 -11.16 3.57 -1.98
CA PRO A 130 -11.32 2.70 -3.15
C PRO A 130 -12.79 2.37 -3.45
N GLY A 131 -13.16 2.42 -4.73
CA GLY A 131 -14.51 2.12 -5.19
C GLY A 131 -15.51 3.28 -5.08
N GLN A 132 -15.12 4.42 -4.49
CA GLN A 132 -15.92 5.64 -4.61
C GLN A 132 -15.69 6.33 -5.95
N HIS A 133 -16.73 6.96 -6.45
CA HIS A 133 -16.66 7.83 -7.62
C HIS A 133 -16.47 9.29 -7.16
N PRO A 134 -15.59 10.09 -7.79
CA PRO A 134 -15.32 11.47 -7.37
C PRO A 134 -16.52 12.41 -7.58
N THR A 135 -17.32 12.14 -8.62
CA THR A 135 -18.55 12.89 -8.92
C THR A 135 -19.78 12.20 -8.36
N THR A 136 -20.67 12.97 -7.74
CA THR A 136 -21.99 12.49 -7.30
C THR A 136 -22.94 12.45 -8.49
N VAL A 137 -23.62 11.32 -8.68
CA VAL A 137 -24.60 11.08 -9.76
C VAL A 137 -25.94 10.61 -9.20
N ASP A 138 -26.99 10.60 -10.01
CA ASP A 138 -28.28 10.03 -9.60
C ASP A 138 -28.19 8.50 -9.42
N LYS A 139 -28.23 8.04 -8.15
CA LYS A 139 -28.17 6.62 -7.78
C LYS A 139 -29.25 5.76 -8.46
N ARG A 140 -30.37 6.33 -8.91
CA ARG A 140 -31.42 5.59 -9.63
C ARG A 140 -30.92 5.07 -10.99
N ARG A 141 -29.98 5.78 -11.61
CA ARG A 141 -29.37 5.43 -12.90
C ARG A 141 -28.39 4.25 -12.78
N LEU A 142 -27.88 4.00 -11.58
CA LEU A 142 -26.91 2.93 -11.29
C LEU A 142 -27.51 1.52 -11.12
N ARG A 143 -28.84 1.37 -11.30
CA ARG A 143 -29.51 0.06 -11.09
C ARG A 143 -29.17 -0.99 -12.14
N LYS A 144 -28.90 -0.56 -13.38
CA LYS A 144 -28.62 -1.46 -14.52
C LYS A 144 -27.21 -1.32 -15.06
N VAL A 145 -26.58 -0.16 -14.86
CA VAL A 145 -25.25 0.19 -15.37
C VAL A 145 -24.37 0.51 -14.18
N ALA A 146 -23.22 -0.13 -14.08
CA ALA A 146 -22.24 0.18 -13.06
C ALA A 146 -21.48 1.48 -13.40
N LEU A 147 -21.20 2.32 -12.40
CA LEU A 147 -20.34 3.48 -12.55
C LEU A 147 -19.01 3.22 -11.86
N HIS A 148 -17.92 3.30 -12.61
CA HIS A 148 -16.58 3.06 -12.13
C HIS A 148 -15.68 4.27 -12.40
N HIS A 149 -14.68 4.45 -11.55
CA HIS A 149 -13.66 5.46 -11.73
C HIS A 149 -12.28 4.85 -11.53
N ILE A 150 -11.34 5.23 -12.40
CA ILE A 150 -9.93 4.93 -12.24
C ILE A 150 -9.12 6.19 -12.51
N SER A 151 -8.25 6.58 -11.57
CA SER A 151 -7.40 7.74 -11.83
C SER A 151 -6.30 7.40 -12.82
N TRP A 152 -5.78 8.41 -13.53
CA TRP A 152 -4.62 8.22 -14.40
C TRP A 152 -3.40 7.67 -13.65
N SER A 153 -3.18 8.09 -12.40
CA SER A 153 -2.10 7.56 -11.56
C SER A 153 -2.29 6.07 -11.22
N GLN A 154 -3.54 5.61 -11.08
CA GLN A 154 -3.83 4.19 -10.90
C GLN A 154 -3.54 3.39 -12.18
N LEU A 155 -3.94 3.91 -13.35
CA LEU A 155 -3.64 3.28 -14.64
C LEU A 155 -2.14 3.17 -14.89
N LEU A 156 -1.39 4.24 -14.61
CA LEU A 156 0.06 4.22 -14.71
C LEU A 156 0.68 3.20 -13.73
N CYS A 157 0.22 3.18 -12.48
CA CYS A 157 0.68 2.20 -11.50
C CYS A 157 0.45 0.78 -12.02
N GLU A 158 -0.75 0.50 -12.52
CA GLU A 158 -1.11 -0.81 -13.07
C GLU A 158 -0.26 -1.17 -14.31
N ALA A 159 0.00 -0.20 -15.20
CA ALA A 159 0.88 -0.40 -16.36
C ALA A 159 2.31 -0.77 -15.94
N VAL A 160 2.89 -0.04 -14.99
CA VAL A 160 4.25 -0.31 -14.49
C VAL A 160 4.29 -1.63 -13.73
N MET A 161 3.30 -1.92 -12.89
CA MET A 161 3.17 -3.20 -12.21
C MET A 161 3.10 -4.37 -13.20
N GLN A 162 2.33 -4.21 -14.28
CA GLN A 162 2.22 -5.23 -15.31
C GLN A 162 3.53 -5.41 -16.08
N LYS A 163 4.22 -4.33 -16.45
CA LYS A 163 5.47 -4.39 -17.22
C LYS A 163 6.65 -4.92 -16.40
N GLU A 164 6.89 -4.37 -15.22
CA GLU A 164 8.13 -4.60 -14.46
C GLU A 164 8.06 -5.81 -13.53
N HIS A 165 6.86 -6.14 -13.00
CA HIS A 165 6.74 -7.11 -11.91
C HIS A 165 5.95 -8.35 -12.28
N ARG A 166 4.83 -8.22 -13.01
CA ARG A 166 4.00 -9.35 -13.45
C ARG A 166 4.45 -9.95 -14.78
N GLY A 167 5.06 -9.12 -15.64
CA GLY A 167 5.57 -9.48 -16.95
C GLY A 167 4.51 -9.46 -18.06
N VAL A 168 4.98 -9.27 -19.29
CA VAL A 168 4.18 -9.40 -20.52
C VAL A 168 4.88 -10.44 -21.39
N ALA A 169 4.14 -11.44 -21.85
CA ALA A 169 4.73 -12.61 -22.52
C ALA A 169 5.36 -12.27 -23.86
N ASP A 170 4.74 -11.35 -24.61
CA ASP A 170 5.21 -10.88 -25.90
C ASP A 170 6.15 -9.67 -25.72
N PRO A 171 7.40 -9.74 -26.20
CA PRO A 171 8.37 -8.64 -26.04
C PRO A 171 7.96 -7.34 -26.74
N GLU A 172 7.24 -7.40 -27.86
CA GLU A 172 6.77 -6.22 -28.59
C GLU A 172 5.62 -5.55 -27.83
N GLN A 173 4.69 -6.33 -27.27
CA GLN A 173 3.64 -5.82 -26.38
C GLN A 173 4.24 -5.21 -25.11
N ALA A 174 5.28 -5.83 -24.54
CA ALA A 174 6.00 -5.29 -23.39
C ALA A 174 6.64 -3.93 -23.72
N TRP A 175 7.22 -3.81 -24.91
CA TRP A 175 7.79 -2.56 -25.41
C TRP A 175 6.71 -1.48 -25.62
N ILE A 176 5.58 -1.83 -26.25
CA ILE A 176 4.43 -0.93 -26.45
C ILE A 176 3.89 -0.42 -25.10
N LEU A 177 3.76 -1.30 -24.09
CA LEU A 177 3.36 -0.89 -22.75
C LEU A 177 4.38 0.07 -22.12
N GLY A 178 5.67 -0.16 -22.35
CA GLY A 178 6.74 0.75 -21.95
C GLY A 178 6.60 2.15 -22.56
N GLU A 179 6.22 2.23 -23.83
CA GLU A 179 5.99 3.51 -24.50
C GLU A 179 4.75 4.24 -23.96
N LEU A 180 3.69 3.52 -23.57
CA LEU A 180 2.55 4.12 -22.87
C LEU A 180 2.98 4.68 -21.51
N ILE A 181 3.75 3.93 -20.73
CA ILE A 181 4.28 4.37 -19.44
C ILE A 181 5.08 5.66 -19.63
N ARG A 182 6.03 5.66 -20.58
CA ARG A 182 6.84 6.83 -20.93
C ARG A 182 5.99 8.03 -21.34
N TYR A 183 4.93 7.80 -22.11
CA TYR A 183 3.98 8.84 -22.49
C TYR A 183 3.25 9.41 -21.27
N LEU A 184 2.66 8.56 -20.42
CA LEU A 184 1.88 8.98 -19.25
C LEU A 184 2.74 9.70 -18.20
N GLU A 185 3.99 9.28 -18.00
CA GLU A 185 4.94 9.92 -17.07
C GLU A 185 5.42 11.29 -17.53
N HIS A 186 5.33 11.58 -18.83
CA HIS A 186 5.77 12.87 -19.34
C HIS A 186 4.84 13.98 -18.83
N PRO A 187 5.35 15.11 -18.28
CA PRO A 187 4.50 16.18 -17.73
C PRO A 187 3.46 16.75 -18.70
N ARG A 188 3.75 16.71 -20.00
CA ARG A 188 2.81 17.11 -21.07
C ARG A 188 1.75 16.04 -21.42
N SER A 189 1.65 14.94 -20.68
CA SER A 189 0.58 13.95 -20.87
C SER A 189 -0.73 14.43 -20.23
N GLY A 190 -0.65 15.24 -19.17
CA GLY A 190 -1.80 15.65 -18.38
C GLY A 190 -2.39 14.52 -17.53
N ALA A 191 -1.75 13.35 -17.48
CA ALA A 191 -2.20 12.13 -16.79
C ALA A 191 -1.47 11.89 -15.45
N MET A 192 -0.48 12.71 -15.13
CA MET A 192 0.28 12.63 -13.90
C MET A 192 0.24 14.00 -13.29
N MET A 193 -0.56 14.20 -12.23
CA MET A 193 -0.37 15.23 -11.23
C MET A 193 -1.38 15.06 -10.08
N PHE A 194 -0.92 14.56 -8.93
CA PHE A 194 -1.45 15.07 -7.67
C PHE A 194 -0.54 16.25 -7.29
N ASP A 195 -0.77 17.41 -7.89
CA ASP A 195 0.11 18.58 -7.77
C ASP A 195 -0.52 19.73 -6.98
N ASP A 196 -1.77 19.55 -6.53
CA ASP A 196 -2.53 20.59 -5.86
C ASP A 196 -3.42 20.06 -4.72
N MET A 197 -3.32 20.70 -3.55
CA MET A 197 -4.20 20.49 -2.40
C MET A 197 -5.56 21.19 -2.51
N GLY A 198 -5.81 21.93 -3.60
CA GLY A 198 -7.05 22.64 -3.87
C GLY A 198 -7.09 24.06 -3.28
N SER A 199 -8.08 24.85 -3.69
CA SER A 199 -8.21 26.27 -3.34
C SER A 199 -8.36 26.51 -1.84
N SER A 200 -8.96 25.57 -1.12
CA SER A 200 -9.18 25.64 0.32
C SER A 200 -7.95 25.37 1.18
N TRP A 201 -6.83 24.91 0.59
CA TRP A 201 -5.60 24.61 1.34
C TRP A 201 -5.03 25.82 2.07
N VAL A 202 -4.82 26.94 1.36
CA VAL A 202 -4.20 28.13 1.93
C VAL A 202 -5.10 28.75 3.01
N PRO A 203 -6.41 28.99 2.77
CA PRO A 203 -7.32 29.47 3.80
C PRO A 203 -7.40 28.55 5.03
N ALA A 204 -7.48 27.23 4.85
CA ALA A 204 -7.56 26.29 5.96
C ALA A 204 -6.28 26.33 6.82
N ARG A 205 -5.10 26.35 6.19
CA ARG A 205 -3.81 26.46 6.89
C ARG A 205 -3.72 27.76 7.70
N GLU A 206 -4.11 28.87 7.11
CA GLU A 206 -4.12 30.18 7.81
C GLU A 206 -5.09 30.18 9.00
N ALA A 207 -6.27 29.58 8.83
CA ALA A 207 -7.22 29.41 9.92
C ALA A 207 -6.72 28.47 11.03
N VAL A 208 -5.96 27.42 10.69
CA VAL A 208 -5.29 26.55 11.68
C VAL A 208 -4.24 27.33 12.46
N ALA A 209 -3.43 28.13 11.78
CA ALA A 209 -2.40 28.97 12.40
C ALA A 209 -3.01 30.03 13.32
N ALA A 210 -4.14 30.62 12.93
CA ALA A 210 -4.89 31.59 13.73
C ALA A 210 -5.74 30.94 14.84
N GLY A 211 -5.89 29.61 14.87
CA GLY A 211 -6.76 28.90 15.81
C GLY A 211 -8.25 29.13 15.59
N THR A 212 -8.64 29.53 14.38
CA THR A 212 -10.03 29.91 14.02
C THR A 212 -10.76 28.83 13.24
N LEU A 213 -10.06 27.85 12.65
CA LEU A 213 -10.69 26.77 11.87
C LEU A 213 -11.69 25.98 12.72
N ARG A 214 -12.89 25.77 12.18
CA ARG A 214 -13.92 24.91 12.77
C ARG A 214 -14.08 23.64 11.93
N ALA A 215 -14.40 22.53 12.59
CA ALA A 215 -14.61 21.25 11.92
C ALA A 215 -15.78 21.28 10.92
N ALA A 216 -16.74 22.19 11.12
CA ALA A 216 -17.89 22.38 10.25
C ALA A 216 -17.59 23.24 9.01
N ASP A 217 -16.42 23.88 8.93
CA ASP A 217 -16.04 24.68 7.78
C ASP A 217 -15.81 23.77 6.57
N SER A 218 -16.34 24.12 5.40
CA SER A 218 -16.17 23.32 4.18
C SER A 218 -14.69 23.13 3.83
N ALA A 219 -13.86 24.16 4.07
CA ALA A 219 -12.43 24.11 3.86
C ALA A 219 -11.73 22.99 4.65
N ALA A 220 -12.20 22.66 5.87
CA ALA A 220 -11.63 21.57 6.66
C ALA A 220 -11.91 20.20 6.02
N SER A 221 -13.13 19.98 5.54
CA SER A 221 -13.52 18.74 4.87
C SER A 221 -12.87 18.58 3.50
N GLU A 222 -12.77 19.66 2.72
CA GLU A 222 -12.10 19.65 1.42
C GLU A 222 -10.60 19.33 1.53
N VAL A 223 -9.92 19.93 2.51
CA VAL A 223 -8.49 19.64 2.78
C VAL A 223 -8.31 18.22 3.30
N ALA A 224 -9.20 17.72 4.16
CA ALA A 224 -9.17 16.33 4.61
C ALA A 224 -9.28 15.34 3.44
N LEU A 225 -10.24 15.54 2.54
CA LEU A 225 -10.41 14.71 1.33
C LEU A 225 -9.17 14.74 0.43
N ARG A 226 -8.58 15.93 0.23
CA ARG A 226 -7.36 16.09 -0.57
C ARG A 226 -6.16 15.42 0.09
N PHE A 227 -6.05 15.45 1.41
CA PHE A 227 -4.99 14.72 2.10
C PHE A 227 -5.15 13.20 1.99
N ASP A 228 -6.37 12.67 2.09
CA ASP A 228 -6.57 11.22 1.88
C ASP A 228 -6.25 10.81 0.43
N ALA A 229 -6.58 11.66 -0.54
CA ALA A 229 -6.17 11.49 -1.92
C ALA A 229 -4.63 11.50 -2.08
N LEU A 230 -3.93 12.39 -1.36
CA LEU A 230 -2.45 12.43 -1.31
C LEU A 230 -1.87 11.15 -0.70
N VAL A 231 -2.43 10.64 0.40
CA VAL A 231 -2.00 9.37 1.02
C VAL A 231 -2.19 8.21 0.04
N ARG A 232 -3.32 8.17 -0.66
CA ARG A 232 -3.57 7.17 -1.70
C ARG A 232 -2.61 7.29 -2.87
N PHE A 233 -2.29 8.51 -3.31
CA PHE A 233 -1.27 8.75 -4.32
C PHE A 233 0.12 8.26 -3.88
N ALA A 234 0.50 8.52 -2.62
CA ALA A 234 1.74 8.01 -2.04
C ALA A 234 1.79 6.48 -2.03
N CYS A 235 0.66 5.81 -1.73
CA CYS A 235 0.55 4.35 -1.82
C CYS A 235 0.81 3.83 -3.24
N LEU A 236 0.23 4.47 -4.27
CA LEU A 236 0.45 4.07 -5.66
C LEU A 236 1.93 4.24 -6.06
N GLN A 237 2.54 5.36 -5.67
CA GLN A 237 3.95 5.63 -5.98
C GLN A 237 4.89 4.63 -5.30
N LEU A 238 4.66 4.37 -4.01
CA LEU A 238 5.47 3.41 -3.25
C LEU A 238 5.25 1.98 -3.75
N GLY A 239 4.00 1.58 -4.01
CA GLY A 239 3.68 0.25 -4.55
C GLY A 239 4.37 -0.02 -5.89
N ARG A 240 4.40 0.99 -6.77
CA ARG A 240 5.15 0.94 -8.03
C ARG A 240 6.65 0.70 -7.83
N GLN A 241 7.27 1.39 -6.87
CA GLN A 241 8.69 1.24 -6.56
C GLN A 241 9.00 -0.13 -5.95
N LEU A 242 8.11 -0.64 -5.09
CA LEU A 242 8.29 -1.90 -4.38
C LEU A 242 7.87 -3.14 -5.17
N GLY A 243 7.08 -2.97 -6.24
CA GLY A 243 6.52 -4.10 -6.98
C GLY A 243 5.45 -4.88 -6.23
N THR A 244 4.77 -4.23 -5.28
CA THR A 244 3.73 -4.88 -4.47
C THR A 244 2.56 -3.92 -4.25
N GLU A 245 1.41 -4.48 -3.87
CA GLU A 245 0.21 -3.68 -3.63
C GLU A 245 0.30 -2.97 -2.27
N VAL A 246 0.48 -1.65 -2.32
CA VAL A 246 0.48 -0.78 -1.14
C VAL A 246 -0.85 -0.03 -1.09
N THR A 247 -1.49 -0.01 0.08
CA THR A 247 -2.84 0.55 0.23
C THR A 247 -2.98 1.45 1.46
N PRO A 248 -3.91 2.43 1.46
CA PRO A 248 -4.26 3.15 2.67
C PRO A 248 -4.80 2.19 3.74
N SER A 249 -4.29 2.28 4.96
CA SER A 249 -4.76 1.49 6.09
C SER A 249 -5.94 2.20 6.77
N LEU A 250 -7.14 1.91 6.30
CA LEU A 250 -8.40 2.39 6.88
C LEU A 250 -9.01 1.36 7.84
N THR A 251 -9.72 1.82 8.86
CA THR A 251 -10.50 0.92 9.72
C THR A 251 -11.72 0.39 8.98
N ARG A 252 -12.27 -0.75 9.43
CA ARG A 252 -13.52 -1.31 8.87
C ARG A 252 -14.68 -0.30 8.90
N LYS A 253 -14.72 0.56 9.91
CA LYS A 253 -15.75 1.60 10.05
C LYS A 253 -15.59 2.69 8.99
N GLU A 254 -14.37 3.16 8.76
CA GLU A 254 -14.07 4.18 7.75
C GLU A 254 -14.28 3.68 6.32
N ILE A 255 -14.05 2.39 6.05
CA ILE A 255 -14.35 1.78 4.76
C ILE A 255 -15.87 1.74 4.53
N ALA A 256 -16.64 1.36 5.56
CA ALA A 256 -18.09 1.28 5.49
C ALA A 256 -18.76 2.67 5.43
N ASP A 257 -18.17 3.67 6.09
CA ASP A 257 -18.62 5.06 6.10
C ASP A 257 -17.46 6.03 5.83
N PRO A 258 -17.20 6.35 4.55
CA PRO A 258 -16.17 7.30 4.17
C PRO A 258 -16.43 8.74 4.63
N ALA A 259 -17.69 9.12 4.90
CA ALA A 259 -17.99 10.45 5.41
C ALA A 259 -17.49 10.61 6.85
N LEU A 260 -17.57 9.54 7.65
CA LEU A 260 -17.01 9.49 9.00
C LEU A 260 -15.49 9.74 9.01
N ARG A 261 -14.77 9.20 8.02
CA ARG A 261 -13.33 9.41 7.86
C ARG A 261 -13.02 10.89 7.66
N THR A 262 -13.67 11.53 6.69
CA THR A 262 -13.52 12.95 6.40
C THR A 262 -13.88 13.82 7.61
N GLN A 263 -14.98 13.51 8.31
CA GLN A 263 -15.40 14.25 9.50
C GLN A 263 -14.38 14.13 10.64
N THR A 264 -13.87 12.92 10.88
CA THR A 264 -12.86 12.67 11.93
C THR A 264 -11.59 13.45 11.65
N GLN A 265 -11.15 13.47 10.40
CA GLN A 265 -9.94 14.17 9.99
C GLN A 265 -10.11 15.70 9.99
N ALA A 266 -11.26 16.22 9.54
CA ALA A 266 -11.60 17.63 9.67
C ALA A 266 -11.64 18.09 11.13
N ALA A 267 -12.16 17.25 12.03
CA ALA A 267 -12.14 17.50 13.47
C ALA A 267 -10.71 17.53 14.04
N GLN A 268 -9.85 16.57 13.67
CA GLN A 268 -8.43 16.56 14.07
C GLN A 268 -7.68 17.78 13.54
N LEU A 269 -7.94 18.19 12.31
CA LEU A 269 -7.35 19.39 11.72
C LEU A 269 -7.76 20.64 12.50
N ALA A 270 -9.05 20.79 12.83
CA ALA A 270 -9.54 21.94 13.59
C ALA A 270 -9.03 21.96 15.05
N SER A 271 -9.06 20.82 15.75
CA SER A 271 -8.68 20.77 17.17
C SER A 271 -7.16 20.81 17.37
N ASN A 272 -6.44 19.97 16.64
CA ASN A 272 -5.03 19.69 16.87
C ASN A 272 -4.12 20.32 15.81
N GLY A 273 -4.67 20.75 14.67
CA GLY A 273 -3.87 21.25 13.55
C GLY A 273 -3.18 20.14 12.76
N VAL A 274 -3.69 18.91 12.80
CA VAL A 274 -3.04 17.75 12.21
C VAL A 274 -3.92 17.02 11.19
N LEU A 275 -3.27 16.51 10.15
CA LEU A 275 -3.83 15.54 9.21
C LEU A 275 -3.07 14.22 9.40
N THR A 276 -3.80 13.10 9.51
CA THR A 276 -3.20 11.79 9.78
C THR A 276 -3.57 10.82 8.69
N GLY A 277 -2.65 9.93 8.33
CA GLY A 277 -2.84 8.85 7.38
C GLY A 277 -2.04 7.62 7.82
N ALA A 278 -2.40 6.46 7.28
CA ALA A 278 -1.67 5.22 7.52
C ALA A 278 -1.59 4.42 6.22
N ILE A 279 -0.45 3.77 5.99
CA ILE A 279 -0.12 3.05 4.78
C ILE A 279 0.18 1.60 5.16
N ARG A 280 -0.56 0.67 4.57
CA ARG A 280 -0.31 -0.77 4.68
C ARG A 280 0.62 -1.19 3.56
N ILE A 281 1.77 -1.71 3.95
CA ILE A 281 2.78 -2.26 3.05
C ILE A 281 2.86 -3.77 3.36
N PRO A 282 2.78 -4.65 2.36
CA PRO A 282 2.94 -6.09 2.58
C PRO A 282 4.29 -6.42 3.22
N ASP A 283 4.32 -7.46 4.04
CA ASP A 283 5.51 -8.04 4.66
C ASP A 283 6.33 -7.09 5.57
N THR A 284 5.78 -5.93 5.96
CA THR A 284 6.37 -5.06 6.99
C THR A 284 5.86 -5.42 8.39
N VAL A 285 6.60 -4.97 9.41
CA VAL A 285 6.26 -5.14 10.84
C VAL A 285 4.93 -4.51 11.26
N GLY A 286 4.42 -3.56 10.48
CA GLY A 286 3.21 -2.81 10.77
C GLY A 286 2.95 -1.72 9.74
N PRO A 287 1.81 -1.00 9.84
CA PRO A 287 1.52 0.13 8.98
C PRO A 287 2.47 1.31 9.23
N LEU A 288 2.83 2.01 8.15
CA LEU A 288 3.54 3.29 8.21
C LEU A 288 2.50 4.39 8.42
N HIS A 289 2.57 5.07 9.55
CA HIS A 289 1.73 6.22 9.87
C HIS A 289 2.39 7.52 9.45
N VAL A 290 1.63 8.42 8.84
CA VAL A 290 2.05 9.76 8.44
C VAL A 290 1.16 10.80 9.10
N THR A 291 1.78 11.80 9.73
CA THR A 291 1.08 12.93 10.36
C THR A 291 1.65 14.21 9.80
N ALA A 292 0.83 15.01 9.11
CA ALA A 292 1.16 16.38 8.79
C ALA A 292 0.67 17.30 9.92
N ASP A 293 1.60 17.87 10.67
CA ASP A 293 1.33 18.84 11.73
C ASP A 293 1.53 20.26 11.18
N LEU A 294 0.41 20.93 10.91
CA LEU A 294 0.39 22.26 10.32
C LEU A 294 0.82 23.35 11.30
N ARG A 295 0.68 23.13 12.61
CA ARG A 295 1.11 24.08 13.64
C ARG A 295 2.61 24.00 13.84
N ALA A 296 3.16 22.78 13.88
CA ALA A 296 4.59 22.55 14.00
C ALA A 296 5.36 22.75 12.69
N GLY A 297 4.68 22.74 11.54
CA GLY A 297 5.33 22.82 10.23
C GLY A 297 6.15 21.56 9.92
N GLN A 298 5.65 20.39 10.32
CA GLN A 298 6.38 19.13 10.23
C GLN A 298 5.53 17.99 9.66
N VAL A 299 6.18 17.11 8.90
CA VAL A 299 5.64 15.78 8.58
C VAL A 299 6.32 14.77 9.49
N ILE A 300 5.54 13.97 10.21
CA ILE A 300 6.03 12.95 11.13
C ILE A 300 5.61 11.60 10.58
N CYS A 301 6.59 10.77 10.23
CA CYS A 301 6.36 9.37 9.89
C CYS A 301 6.70 8.51 11.11
N HIS A 302 5.87 7.51 11.40
CA HIS A 302 6.18 6.53 12.44
C HIS A 302 5.60 5.16 12.15
N LEU A 303 6.09 4.16 12.88
CA LEU A 303 5.51 2.83 12.93
C LEU A 303 5.76 2.22 14.31
N ASP A 304 4.95 1.24 14.67
CA ASP A 304 5.06 0.51 15.93
C ASP A 304 5.58 -0.92 15.65
N VAL A 305 6.54 -1.39 16.46
CA VAL A 305 7.14 -2.73 16.38
C VAL A 305 6.99 -3.44 17.71
N ASP A 306 6.51 -4.67 17.69
CA ASP A 306 6.46 -5.51 18.89
C ASP A 306 7.88 -5.82 19.40
N ALA A 307 8.07 -5.67 20.70
CA ALA A 307 9.33 -6.03 21.33
C ALA A 307 9.48 -7.56 21.37
N PRO A 308 10.71 -8.10 21.29
CA PRO A 308 10.97 -9.52 21.55
C PRO A 308 10.31 -10.00 22.84
N ARG A 309 9.71 -11.20 22.82
CA ARG A 309 9.08 -11.78 24.02
C ARG A 309 10.10 -12.43 24.97
N GLU A 310 11.34 -12.57 24.53
CA GLU A 310 12.42 -13.19 25.27
C GLU A 310 13.56 -12.20 25.53
N GLY A 311 14.31 -12.47 26.60
CA GLY A 311 15.47 -11.67 27.01
C GLY A 311 15.13 -10.48 27.91
N ARG A 312 16.19 -9.93 28.51
CA ARG A 312 16.12 -8.76 29.42
C ARG A 312 15.69 -7.51 28.65
N PRO A 313 15.06 -6.50 29.29
CA PRO A 313 14.64 -5.27 28.62
C PRO A 313 15.72 -4.61 27.74
N THR A 314 16.95 -4.48 28.25
CA THR A 314 18.08 -3.93 27.49
C THR A 314 18.47 -4.78 26.27
N THR A 315 18.28 -6.11 26.34
CA THR A 315 18.50 -7.01 25.19
C THR A 315 17.48 -6.73 24.09
N ARG A 316 16.22 -6.43 24.45
CA ARG A 316 15.14 -6.06 23.51
C ARG A 316 15.42 -4.72 22.83
N VAL A 317 15.92 -3.73 23.58
CA VAL A 317 16.37 -2.44 23.01
C VAL A 317 17.52 -2.66 22.03
N ASN A 318 18.54 -3.42 22.44
CA ASN A 318 19.68 -3.75 21.57
C ASN A 318 19.26 -4.53 20.31
N TRP A 319 18.21 -5.36 20.38
CA TRP A 319 17.64 -6.01 19.20
C TRP A 319 17.09 -4.99 18.18
N LEU A 320 16.39 -3.96 18.65
CA LEU A 320 15.90 -2.89 17.79
C LEU A 320 17.07 -2.06 17.21
N VAL A 321 18.01 -1.63 18.06
CA VAL A 321 19.16 -0.81 17.64
C VAL A 321 19.99 -1.47 16.54
N ARG A 322 20.14 -2.81 16.59
CA ARG A 322 20.84 -3.57 15.54
C ARG A 322 20.16 -3.53 14.17
N GLN A 323 18.86 -3.30 14.11
CA GLN A 323 18.10 -3.17 12.86
C GLN A 323 18.14 -1.73 12.34
N LEU A 324 18.28 -0.76 13.23
CA LEU A 324 18.36 0.67 12.92
C LEU A 324 19.82 1.15 12.72
N LYS A 325 20.71 0.33 12.16
CA LYS A 325 22.14 0.70 11.98
C LYS A 325 22.35 1.81 10.96
N SER A 326 21.63 1.75 9.84
CA SER A 326 21.66 2.72 8.75
C SER A 326 20.67 3.89 8.95
N ALA A 327 19.80 3.80 9.97
CA ALA A 327 18.82 4.83 10.23
C ALA A 327 19.48 6.14 10.71
N PRO A 328 18.91 7.32 10.36
CA PRO A 328 19.41 8.61 10.83
C PRO A 328 19.43 8.72 12.35
N GLU A 329 20.43 9.44 12.89
CA GLU A 329 20.57 9.68 14.33
C GLU A 329 19.43 10.51 14.94
N THR A 330 18.69 11.23 14.09
CA THR A 330 17.53 12.06 14.44
C THR A 330 16.23 11.26 14.58
N VAL A 331 16.23 9.96 14.26
CA VAL A 331 15.09 9.08 14.52
C VAL A 331 14.81 9.04 16.01
N ARG A 332 13.55 9.21 16.40
CA ARG A 332 13.07 9.07 17.77
C ARG A 332 12.61 7.65 18.02
N VAL A 333 13.03 7.08 19.13
CA VAL A 333 12.57 5.78 19.62
C VAL A 333 11.79 6.00 20.91
N GLU A 334 10.57 5.49 20.96
CA GLU A 334 9.73 5.46 22.16
C GLU A 334 9.50 4.00 22.56
N SER A 335 9.48 3.73 23.86
CA SER A 335 9.23 2.40 24.42
C SER A 335 7.87 2.37 25.12
N PHE A 336 7.16 1.26 25.03
CA PHE A 336 5.90 1.05 25.74
C PHE A 336 5.99 -0.18 26.62
N LEU A 337 5.61 -0.04 27.90
CA LEU A 337 5.63 -1.13 28.87
C LEU A 337 4.39 -2.01 28.75
N LEU A 338 4.55 -3.31 29.00
CA LEU A 338 3.44 -4.24 29.13
C LEU A 338 2.57 -3.86 30.33
N HIS A 339 1.25 -3.93 30.16
CA HIS A 339 0.26 -3.58 31.20
C HIS A 339 0.37 -2.16 31.78
N SER A 340 0.97 -1.22 31.04
CA SER A 340 0.98 0.21 31.38
C SER A 340 0.15 1.02 30.38
N ARG A 341 -0.50 2.07 30.87
CA ARG A 341 -1.18 3.10 30.04
C ARG A 341 -0.37 4.41 29.97
N GLY A 342 0.76 4.50 30.67
CA GLY A 342 1.59 5.69 30.74
C GLY A 342 2.62 5.79 29.61
N GLN A 343 3.23 6.97 29.49
CA GLN A 343 4.39 7.19 28.60
C GLN A 343 5.56 6.33 29.09
N GLY A 344 6.19 5.57 28.20
CA GLY A 344 7.49 4.95 28.51
C GLY A 344 8.63 5.93 28.24
N ALA A 345 9.84 5.42 28.02
CA ALA A 345 10.99 6.25 27.67
C ALA A 345 10.95 6.66 26.20
N ALA A 346 11.40 7.87 25.89
CA ALA A 346 11.51 8.41 24.55
C ALA A 346 12.86 9.13 24.38
N GLU A 347 13.66 8.71 23.42
CA GLU A 347 14.99 9.28 23.16
C GLU A 347 15.31 9.29 21.67
N LEU A 348 16.32 10.07 21.28
CA LEU A 348 16.84 10.06 19.90
C LEU A 348 17.79 8.88 19.71
N LEU A 349 17.84 8.33 18.50
CA LEU A 349 18.57 7.11 18.20
C LEU A 349 20.06 7.22 18.51
N ARG A 350 20.67 8.42 18.37
CA ARG A 350 22.05 8.66 18.83
C ARG A 350 22.25 8.36 20.31
N GLU A 351 21.31 8.77 21.16
CA GLU A 351 21.39 8.56 22.61
C GLU A 351 21.12 7.09 22.93
N VAL A 352 20.15 6.48 22.27
CA VAL A 352 19.80 5.06 22.48
C VAL A 352 20.94 4.13 22.04
N ARG A 353 21.71 4.50 21.00
CA ARG A 353 22.91 3.75 20.57
C ARG A 353 24.03 3.82 21.62
N LEU A 354 24.19 4.96 22.29
CA LEU A 354 25.20 5.16 23.32
C LEU A 354 24.79 4.54 24.67
N ARG A 355 23.51 4.67 25.03
CA ARG A 355 22.94 4.26 26.33
C ARG A 355 21.60 3.54 26.14
N PRO A 356 21.59 2.27 25.71
CA PRO A 356 20.36 1.51 25.50
C PRO A 356 19.48 1.37 26.75
N GLU A 357 20.06 1.47 27.94
CA GLU A 357 19.38 1.43 29.23
C GLU A 357 18.43 2.63 29.46
N SER A 358 18.62 3.76 28.76
CA SER A 358 17.71 4.91 28.86
C SER A 358 16.27 4.57 28.45
N MET A 359 16.11 3.54 27.61
CA MET A 359 14.82 3.06 27.14
C MET A 359 14.10 2.13 28.15
N VAL A 360 14.72 1.82 29.30
CA VAL A 360 14.18 0.92 30.32
C VAL A 360 13.78 1.73 31.55
N VAL A 361 12.51 2.13 31.63
CA VAL A 361 11.98 2.93 32.76
C VAL A 361 11.84 2.10 34.04
N ASP A 362 11.40 0.84 33.93
CA ASP A 362 11.23 -0.08 35.06
C ASP A 362 11.74 -1.47 34.66
N ALA A 363 12.86 -1.89 35.24
CA ALA A 363 13.49 -3.18 34.94
C ALA A 363 12.63 -4.39 35.37
N LYS A 364 11.61 -4.20 36.21
CA LYS A 364 10.68 -5.26 36.63
C LYS A 364 9.53 -5.45 35.64
N ARG A 365 9.35 -4.52 34.71
CA ARG A 365 8.29 -4.57 33.70
C ARG A 365 8.88 -4.82 32.33
N ASP A 366 8.22 -5.69 31.59
CA ASP A 366 8.64 -6.02 30.23
C ASP A 366 8.21 -4.94 29.23
N LEU A 367 9.02 -4.76 28.19
CA LEU A 367 8.70 -3.94 27.04
C LEU A 367 7.70 -4.68 26.15
N ARG A 368 6.59 -4.01 25.81
CA ARG A 368 5.56 -4.50 24.89
C ARG A 368 5.94 -4.20 23.44
N SER A 369 6.26 -2.94 23.16
CA SER A 369 6.50 -2.45 21.80
C SER A 369 7.37 -1.22 21.81
N PHE A 370 7.86 -0.86 20.63
CA PHE A 370 8.58 0.36 20.35
C PHE A 370 7.84 1.15 19.29
N ARG A 371 7.87 2.48 19.37
CA ARG A 371 7.53 3.36 18.26
C ARG A 371 8.80 3.98 17.72
N ILE A 372 8.97 3.89 16.41
CA ILE A 372 10.07 4.53 15.70
C ILE A 372 9.47 5.65 14.88
N ALA A 373 9.90 6.88 15.13
CA ALA A 373 9.36 8.07 14.50
C ALA A 373 10.47 8.96 13.92
N GLN A 374 10.20 9.62 12.80
CA GLN A 374 11.08 10.60 12.21
C GLN A 374 10.28 11.83 11.79
N SER A 375 10.78 13.02 12.13
CA SER A 375 10.19 14.30 11.77
C SER A 375 10.96 14.93 10.61
N PHE A 376 10.23 15.44 9.65
CA PHE A 376 10.73 16.11 8.44
C PHE A 376 10.14 17.53 8.36
N PRO A 377 10.88 18.52 7.83
CA PRO A 377 10.33 19.85 7.60
C PRO A 377 9.22 19.79 6.54
N MET A 378 8.13 20.52 6.78
CA MET A 378 6.98 20.55 5.88
C MET A 378 6.96 21.84 5.05
N GLY A 379 6.87 21.69 3.74
CA GLY A 379 6.62 22.79 2.82
C GLY A 379 5.22 23.38 3.02
N ALA A 380 5.11 24.71 2.90
CA ALA A 380 3.84 25.42 3.07
C ALA A 380 3.14 25.75 1.74
N LYS A 381 3.82 25.58 0.60
CA LYS A 381 3.27 25.93 -0.72
C LYS A 381 2.21 24.91 -1.15
N ARG A 382 1.17 25.42 -1.83
CA ARG A 382 0.00 24.66 -2.33
C ARG A 382 0.35 23.67 -3.45
N GLY A 383 1.12 24.13 -4.43
CA GLY A 383 1.50 23.37 -5.62
C GLY A 383 2.70 22.43 -5.40
N SER A 384 3.14 21.71 -6.43
CA SER A 384 4.37 20.90 -6.43
C SER A 384 5.66 21.73 -6.57
N GLY A 385 6.81 21.14 -6.22
CA GLY A 385 8.15 21.71 -6.33
C GLY A 385 8.79 22.10 -4.99
N ARG A 386 9.97 22.74 -5.03
CA ARG A 386 10.75 23.06 -3.82
C ARG A 386 9.93 23.87 -2.80
N GLY A 387 9.72 23.27 -1.62
CA GLY A 387 8.95 23.84 -0.50
C GLY A 387 7.44 23.60 -0.59
N ALA A 388 6.99 22.68 -1.45
CA ALA A 388 5.62 22.19 -1.55
C ALA A 388 5.24 21.27 -0.40
N PHE A 389 3.99 21.36 0.04
CA PHE A 389 3.42 20.44 1.02
C PHE A 389 3.40 18.99 0.51
N ILE A 390 2.92 18.81 -0.73
CA ILE A 390 2.79 17.49 -1.38
C ILE A 390 4.15 16.78 -1.42
N ASP A 391 5.17 17.44 -1.96
CA ASP A 391 6.51 16.86 -2.06
C ASP A 391 7.10 16.54 -0.69
N SER A 392 6.87 17.39 0.32
CA SER A 392 7.33 17.09 1.69
C SER A 392 6.72 15.81 2.26
N VAL A 393 5.43 15.55 2.01
CA VAL A 393 4.77 14.31 2.45
C VAL A 393 5.32 13.10 1.69
N LEU A 394 5.44 13.20 0.37
CA LEU A 394 5.94 12.11 -0.48
C LEU A 394 7.40 11.77 -0.15
N SER A 395 8.27 12.77 0.00
CA SER A 395 9.67 12.57 0.39
C SER A 395 9.79 12.00 1.80
N ALA A 396 9.03 12.49 2.77
CA ALA A 396 9.04 11.96 4.14
C ALA A 396 8.67 10.47 4.19
N ILE A 397 7.64 10.05 3.43
CA ILE A 397 7.24 8.65 3.34
C ILE A 397 8.36 7.80 2.73
N ASN A 398 8.94 8.23 1.60
CA ASN A 398 9.99 7.49 0.91
C ASN A 398 11.27 7.39 1.75
N GLU A 399 11.75 8.51 2.30
CA GLU A 399 12.96 8.56 3.12
C GLU A 399 12.80 7.73 4.41
N PHE A 400 11.63 7.78 5.05
CA PHE A 400 11.35 6.96 6.23
C PHE A 400 11.25 5.47 5.87
N TYR A 401 10.67 5.14 4.71
CA TYR A 401 10.64 3.76 4.24
C TYR A 401 12.05 3.20 4.02
N GLU A 402 12.89 3.92 3.28
CA GLU A 402 14.25 3.51 2.92
C GLU A 402 15.18 3.47 4.15
N GLY A 403 15.13 4.49 4.99
CA GLY A 403 16.01 4.62 6.16
C GLY A 403 15.61 3.73 7.34
N VAL A 404 14.32 3.44 7.50
CA VAL A 404 13.78 2.78 8.69
C VAL A 404 12.97 1.53 8.33
N VAL A 405 11.85 1.67 7.63
CA VAL A 405 10.83 0.60 7.53
C VAL A 405 11.39 -0.66 6.87
N GLN A 406 12.11 -0.55 5.76
CA GLN A 406 12.63 -1.71 5.02
C GLN A 406 13.68 -2.53 5.79
N ASN A 407 14.30 -1.95 6.82
CA ASN A 407 15.34 -2.59 7.62
C ASN A 407 14.79 -3.33 8.85
N LEU A 408 13.51 -3.14 9.17
CA LEU A 408 12.87 -3.73 10.35
C LEU A 408 12.27 -5.09 10.02
N LYS A 409 12.52 -6.06 10.90
CA LYS A 409 11.98 -7.41 10.84
C LYS A 409 11.14 -7.69 12.09
N PRO A 410 9.99 -8.39 11.93
CA PRO A 410 9.21 -8.78 13.09
C PRO A 410 10.01 -9.77 13.92
N TRP A 411 9.85 -9.70 15.24
CA TRP A 411 10.48 -10.70 16.10
C TRP A 411 9.82 -12.06 15.89
N ALA A 412 10.63 -13.10 15.70
CA ALA A 412 10.21 -14.49 15.61
C ALA A 412 10.89 -15.29 16.74
N ALA A 413 10.13 -16.19 17.38
CA ALA A 413 10.68 -17.10 18.38
C ALA A 413 11.67 -18.08 17.74
N HIS A 414 12.67 -18.50 18.49
CA HIS A 414 13.57 -19.55 18.02
C HIS A 414 12.81 -20.88 17.92
N PRO A 415 13.06 -21.70 16.87
CA PRO A 415 12.52 -23.04 16.81
C PRO A 415 12.88 -23.85 18.07
N PRO A 416 11.96 -24.64 18.63
CA PRO A 416 12.24 -25.51 19.76
C PRO A 416 13.46 -26.40 19.44
N ARG A 417 14.44 -26.43 20.34
CA ARG A 417 15.59 -27.33 20.18
C ARG A 417 15.20 -28.72 20.65
N ILE A 418 15.62 -29.74 19.91
CA ILE A 418 15.56 -31.12 20.38
C ILE A 418 16.42 -31.20 21.64
N ARG A 419 15.84 -31.67 22.74
CA ARG A 419 16.58 -31.92 23.98
C ARG A 419 17.50 -33.12 23.72
N HIS A 420 18.80 -32.94 23.91
CA HIS A 420 19.71 -34.09 23.95
C HIS A 420 19.41 -34.93 25.19
N GLU A 421 19.34 -36.26 25.03
CA GLU A 421 18.94 -37.24 26.06
C GLU A 421 19.78 -37.19 27.34
N GLU A 422 20.98 -36.60 27.31
CA GLU A 422 21.88 -36.45 28.46
C GLU A 422 21.32 -35.61 29.64
N SER A 423 20.13 -35.03 29.49
CA SER A 423 19.46 -34.26 30.55
C SER A 423 18.47 -35.08 31.39
N PHE A 424 18.33 -36.39 31.14
CA PHE A 424 17.59 -37.29 32.02
C PHE A 424 18.56 -38.09 32.91
N ALA A 425 18.93 -37.52 34.06
CA ALA A 425 19.50 -38.32 35.14
C ALA A 425 18.33 -39.04 35.84
N PRO A 426 18.15 -40.36 35.67
CA PRO A 426 17.14 -41.06 36.46
C PRO A 426 17.48 -40.93 37.95
N PRO A 427 16.49 -40.73 38.84
CA PRO A 427 16.75 -40.74 40.27
C PRO A 427 17.46 -42.06 40.64
N ALA A 428 18.59 -41.95 41.33
CA ALA A 428 19.29 -43.10 41.89
C ALA A 428 18.39 -43.71 42.97
N GLU A 429 17.60 -44.72 42.58
CA GLU A 429 16.85 -45.71 43.39
C GLU A 429 15.52 -46.05 42.68
N VAL A 430 15.60 -46.79 41.56
CA VAL A 430 14.45 -47.54 41.05
C VAL A 430 14.78 -49.02 41.12
N PRO A 431 14.06 -49.84 41.93
CA PRO A 431 14.26 -51.27 42.01
C PRO A 431 14.07 -51.92 40.62
N VAL A 432 14.97 -52.84 40.25
CA VAL A 432 15.00 -53.55 38.95
C VAL A 432 13.66 -54.21 38.58
N ALA A 433 12.81 -54.52 39.57
CA ALA A 433 11.49 -55.12 39.38
C ALA A 433 10.41 -54.18 38.77
N LEU A 434 10.69 -52.87 38.64
CA LEU A 434 9.77 -51.90 38.02
C LEU A 434 10.25 -51.41 36.64
N VAL A 435 11.31 -52.01 36.08
CA VAL A 435 11.76 -51.71 34.72
C VAL A 435 10.82 -52.38 33.73
N SER A 436 9.97 -51.57 33.10
CA SER A 436 9.09 -52.00 32.00
C SER A 436 9.91 -52.61 30.88
N THR A 437 9.62 -53.87 30.50
CA THR A 437 10.27 -54.59 29.39
C THR A 437 9.58 -54.34 28.04
N ALA A 438 8.74 -53.31 27.92
CA ALA A 438 8.13 -52.94 26.66
C ALA A 438 9.07 -51.98 25.89
N PRO A 439 9.41 -52.28 24.62
CA PRO A 439 10.31 -51.44 23.84
C PRO A 439 9.70 -50.05 23.66
N SER A 440 10.44 -49.04 24.11
CA SER A 440 10.06 -47.64 24.04
C SER A 440 10.79 -46.98 22.88
N SER A 441 10.20 -45.94 22.28
CA SER A 441 10.87 -45.12 21.26
C SER A 441 12.02 -44.24 21.82
N GLN A 442 12.54 -44.59 23.00
CA GLN A 442 13.64 -43.95 23.74
C GLN A 442 14.82 -44.92 23.94
N ASP A 443 14.70 -46.18 23.51
CA ASP A 443 15.77 -47.16 23.62
C ASP A 443 16.67 -46.99 22.40
N GLY A 444 17.79 -46.28 22.58
CA GLY A 444 18.77 -45.99 21.52
C GLY A 444 19.31 -47.25 20.84
N ALA A 445 19.73 -47.13 19.58
CA ALA A 445 20.18 -48.26 18.75
C ALA A 445 21.33 -49.02 19.44
N ASP A 446 21.08 -50.29 19.75
CA ASP A 446 22.05 -51.19 20.40
C ASP A 446 23.41 -51.18 19.68
N VAL A 447 24.45 -50.84 20.44
CA VAL A 447 25.84 -50.97 20.00
C VAL A 447 26.20 -52.46 20.04
N VAL A 448 26.29 -53.07 18.86
CA VAL A 448 26.85 -54.41 18.68
C VAL A 448 28.34 -54.39 19.10
N PRO A 449 28.80 -55.23 20.05
CA PRO A 449 30.21 -55.33 20.35
C PRO A 449 30.93 -56.13 19.24
N PRO A 450 32.15 -55.77 18.84
CA PRO A 450 32.89 -56.51 17.83
C PRO A 450 33.46 -57.81 18.42
N ASP A 451 33.11 -58.94 17.81
CA ASP A 451 33.79 -60.21 18.00
C ASP A 451 35.23 -60.13 17.45
N GLY A 452 36.19 -60.48 18.29
CA GLY A 452 37.61 -60.54 17.93
C GLY A 452 38.42 -61.15 19.07
N ALA A 453 38.38 -62.47 19.17
CA ALA A 453 39.14 -63.26 20.13
C ALA A 453 40.66 -63.22 19.83
N GLU A 454 41.47 -62.95 20.85
CA GLU A 454 42.72 -63.70 21.04
C GLU A 454 43.07 -63.80 22.53
N ALA A 455 43.39 -65.01 22.95
CA ALA A 455 43.54 -65.44 24.33
C ALA A 455 44.94 -65.10 24.90
N ALA A 456 44.99 -64.68 26.17
CA ALA A 456 46.21 -64.66 26.98
C ALA A 456 46.04 -65.60 28.20
N PRO A 457 47.03 -66.44 28.55
CA PRO A 457 46.91 -67.44 29.62
C PRO A 457 47.05 -66.80 31.02
N PRO A 458 46.58 -67.49 32.08
CA PRO A 458 46.52 -66.93 33.43
C PRO A 458 47.89 -66.94 34.09
N GLN A 459 48.29 -65.81 34.70
CA GLN A 459 49.41 -65.77 35.64
C GLN A 459 48.88 -65.83 37.08
N PHE A 460 49.34 -66.85 37.82
CA PHE A 460 49.07 -67.07 39.24
C PHE A 460 49.84 -66.07 40.14
N PRO A 461 49.40 -65.87 41.39
CA PRO A 461 49.92 -64.82 42.26
C PRO A 461 51.23 -65.24 42.93
N VAL A 462 52.19 -64.31 43.06
CA VAL A 462 53.30 -64.45 44.01
C VAL A 462 53.05 -63.50 45.17
N ALA A 463 52.64 -64.08 46.30
CA ALA A 463 52.83 -63.50 47.62
C ALA A 463 54.23 -63.89 48.11
N GLY A 464 54.95 -62.96 48.73
CA GLY A 464 56.24 -63.26 49.37
C GLY A 464 56.94 -62.01 49.89
N ALA A 465 56.81 -61.79 51.19
CA ALA A 465 57.50 -60.77 51.98
C ALA A 465 59.01 -61.06 52.11
N LEU A 466 59.84 -60.02 52.02
CA LEU A 466 60.68 -59.44 53.10
C LEU A 466 61.61 -58.38 52.52
#